data_AF-A0A2T4XEC3-F1
#
_entry.id   AF-A0A2T4XEC3-F1
#
_cell.length_a   1.000
_cell.length_b   1.000
_cell.length_c   1.000
_cell.angle_alpha   90.00
_cell.angle_beta   90.00
_cell.angle_gamma   90.00
#
_symmetry.space_group_name_H-M   'P 1'
#
loop_
_entity.id
_entity.type
_entity.pdbx_description
1 polymer ?
#
loop_
_entity_poly.entity_id
_entity_poly.type
_entity_poly.pdbx_seq_one_letter_code
_entity_poly.pdbx_strand_id
1 'polypeptide(L)'
;MDQQKHRTEGERTGGSAGTSPEWWKQAVIYQIYPRSFMDSNGDGIGDLNGIRSKLGYLQRLGVDLLWLSPVYDSPNDDNGYDIRDYRAIHEEFGTMEEMEALIEEVHACGMRLVMDLVVNHTSDEHRWFREAAASLESPYREYYFWEREKPNNWPSFFGGDAWSRVEGRVDA
;
A
#
# COMPACT_ATOMS: atom_id res chain seq x y z
N MET A 1 -26.59 17.37 62.00
CA MET A 1 -25.45 16.65 62.60
C MET A 1 -25.50 15.24 62.05
N ASP A 2 -24.93 15.02 60.86
CA ASP A 2 -23.51 14.67 60.62
C ASP A 2 -23.27 13.17 60.93
N GLN A 3 -22.79 12.28 60.06
CA GLN A 3 -22.36 12.33 58.65
C GLN A 3 -22.49 10.91 58.05
N GLN A 4 -22.58 10.85 56.72
CA GLN A 4 -22.28 9.68 55.89
C GLN A 4 -20.95 9.01 56.27
N LYS A 5 -20.90 7.68 56.19
CA LYS A 5 -19.69 6.96 55.76
C LYS A 5 -20.05 6.02 54.62
N HIS A 6 -19.83 6.53 53.40
CA HIS A 6 -19.69 5.70 52.21
C HIS A 6 -18.56 4.68 52.45
N ARG A 7 -18.85 3.41 52.20
CA ARG A 7 -17.83 2.35 52.17
C ARG A 7 -17.37 2.21 50.73
N THR A 8 -16.21 2.79 50.46
CA THR A 8 -15.42 2.64 49.24
C THR A 8 -14.73 1.26 49.24
N GLU A 9 -14.46 0.78 48.02
CA GLU A 9 -13.47 -0.22 47.62
C GLU A 9 -13.74 -1.71 47.93
N GLY A 10 -14.03 -2.44 46.85
CA GLY A 10 -13.42 -3.75 46.64
C GLY A 10 -12.24 -3.57 45.68
N GLU A 11 -11.04 -3.41 46.24
CA GLU A 11 -9.79 -3.56 45.50
C GLU A 11 -9.73 -4.95 44.86
N ARG A 12 -9.68 -5.01 43.53
CA ARG A 12 -9.19 -6.19 42.84
C ARG A 12 -7.67 -6.14 42.88
N THR A 13 -7.12 -6.90 43.81
CA THR A 13 -5.69 -7.18 43.94
C THR A 13 -5.15 -7.89 42.69
N GLY A 14 -3.88 -7.59 42.40
CA GLY A 14 -3.07 -7.99 41.25
C GLY A 14 -3.48 -9.26 40.49
N GLY A 15 -3.91 -9.04 39.25
CA GLY A 15 -3.83 -10.03 38.18
C GLY A 15 -2.80 -9.53 37.16
N SER A 16 -1.75 -10.32 36.94
CA SER A 16 -0.75 -10.24 35.86
C SER A 16 -1.04 -9.21 34.78
N ALA A 17 -0.10 -8.30 34.53
CA ALA A 17 0.01 -7.53 33.29
C ALA A 17 0.22 -8.50 32.10
N GLY A 18 -0.81 -9.25 31.74
CA GLY A 18 -0.94 -9.79 30.40
C GLY A 18 -1.09 -8.57 29.52
N THR A 19 -0.13 -8.33 28.64
CA THR A 19 -0.24 -7.31 27.61
C THR A 19 -1.60 -7.49 26.94
N SER A 20 -2.44 -6.45 26.96
CA SER A 20 -3.61 -6.40 26.08
C SER A 20 -3.11 -6.82 24.69
N PRO A 21 -3.76 -7.79 24.02
CA PRO A 21 -3.25 -8.27 22.75
C PRO A 21 -3.05 -7.08 21.83
N GLU A 22 -1.87 -6.99 21.21
CA GLU A 22 -1.59 -5.99 20.19
C GLU A 22 -2.76 -5.92 19.21
N TRP A 23 -3.31 -4.74 18.95
CA TRP A 23 -4.58 -4.60 18.21
C TRP A 23 -4.53 -5.30 16.84
N TRP A 24 -3.38 -5.28 16.17
CA TRP A 24 -3.18 -5.89 14.85
C TRP A 24 -3.23 -7.43 14.89
N LYS A 25 -3.00 -8.08 16.05
CA LYS A 25 -3.15 -9.53 16.21
C LYS A 25 -4.62 -9.97 16.25
N GLN A 26 -5.54 -9.03 16.49
CA GLN A 26 -6.97 -9.30 16.61
C GLN A 26 -7.79 -8.63 15.50
N ALA A 27 -7.16 -7.79 14.68
CA ALA A 27 -7.82 -7.01 13.66
C ALA A 27 -8.42 -7.89 12.55
N VAL A 28 -9.67 -7.60 12.19
CA VAL A 28 -10.28 -8.07 10.95
C VAL A 28 -9.79 -7.18 9.81
N ILE A 29 -8.96 -7.76 8.94
CA ILE A 29 -8.38 -7.09 7.78
C ILE A 29 -9.26 -7.32 6.56
N TYR A 30 -9.61 -6.24 5.86
CA TYR A 30 -10.31 -6.29 4.58
C TYR A 30 -9.40 -5.74 3.48
N GLN A 31 -8.94 -6.62 2.60
CA GLN A 31 -8.15 -6.21 1.44
C GLN A 31 -9.07 -5.67 0.33
N ILE A 32 -8.73 -4.51 -0.20
CA ILE A 32 -9.41 -3.87 -1.33
C ILE A 32 -8.47 -3.91 -2.53
N TYR A 33 -9.02 -4.38 -3.65
CA TYR A 33 -8.43 -4.18 -4.98
C TYR A 33 -9.15 -2.98 -5.62
N PRO A 34 -8.54 -1.77 -5.63
CA PRO A 34 -9.25 -0.51 -5.89
C PRO A 34 -10.03 -0.50 -7.21
N ARG A 35 -9.35 -0.91 -8.29
CA ARG A 35 -9.86 -0.95 -9.66
C ARG A 35 -11.18 -1.70 -9.83
N SER A 36 -11.48 -2.66 -8.95
CA SER A 36 -12.69 -3.50 -9.05
C SER A 36 -13.63 -3.37 -7.87
N PHE A 37 -13.41 -2.39 -6.98
CA PHE A 37 -14.22 -2.25 -5.78
C PHE A 37 -15.49 -1.42 -5.98
N MET A 38 -15.33 -0.15 -6.37
CA MET A 38 -16.47 0.75 -6.59
C MET A 38 -16.02 1.94 -7.45
N ASP A 39 -16.62 2.11 -8.62
CA ASP A 39 -16.49 3.30 -9.48
C ASP A 39 -17.43 4.40 -8.95
N SER A 40 -16.92 5.63 -8.80
CA SER A 40 -17.69 6.80 -8.36
C SER A 40 -17.96 7.84 -9.45
N ASN A 41 -17.25 7.78 -10.57
CA ASN A 41 -17.25 8.81 -11.60
C ASN A 41 -17.87 8.33 -12.95
N GLY A 42 -18.09 7.02 -13.11
CA GLY A 42 -18.71 6.39 -14.27
C GLY A 42 -17.75 6.01 -15.40
N ASP A 43 -16.45 5.98 -15.17
CA ASP A 43 -15.44 5.57 -16.16
C ASP A 43 -15.24 4.04 -16.26
N GLY A 44 -15.85 3.28 -15.35
CA GLY A 44 -15.77 1.81 -15.29
C GLY A 44 -14.64 1.27 -14.42
N ILE A 45 -13.85 2.13 -13.78
CA ILE A 45 -12.73 1.78 -12.89
C ILE A 45 -13.07 2.20 -11.46
N GLY A 46 -12.81 1.32 -10.50
CA GLY A 46 -12.97 1.67 -9.10
C GLY A 46 -11.91 2.65 -8.61
N ASP A 47 -12.33 3.63 -7.81
CA ASP A 47 -11.53 4.79 -7.41
C ASP A 47 -11.59 5.07 -5.90
N LEU A 48 -10.79 6.02 -5.41
CA LEU A 48 -10.69 6.36 -3.98
C LEU A 48 -12.02 6.87 -3.41
N ASN A 49 -12.77 7.66 -4.17
CA ASN A 49 -14.08 8.19 -3.76
C ASN A 49 -15.13 7.08 -3.69
N GLY A 50 -15.02 6.07 -4.55
CA GLY A 50 -15.78 4.85 -4.48
C GLY A 50 -15.54 4.11 -3.17
N ILE A 51 -14.28 3.98 -2.74
CA ILE A 51 -13.94 3.40 -1.43
C ILE A 51 -14.53 4.24 -0.29
N ARG A 52 -14.34 5.56 -0.32
CA ARG A 52 -14.91 6.52 0.67
C ARG A 52 -16.41 6.34 0.82
N SER A 53 -17.15 6.19 -0.28
CA SER A 53 -18.60 5.98 -0.28
C SER A 53 -19.05 4.69 0.42
N LYS A 54 -18.15 3.71 0.61
CA LYS A 54 -18.43 2.41 1.21
C LYS A 54 -17.88 2.25 2.62
N LEU A 55 -17.23 3.25 3.21
CA LEU A 55 -16.69 3.16 4.58
C LEU A 55 -17.76 2.79 5.61
N GLY A 56 -18.98 3.34 5.49
CA GLY A 56 -20.09 2.95 6.35
C GLY A 56 -20.53 1.49 6.21
N TYR A 57 -20.39 0.90 5.02
CA TYR A 57 -20.62 -0.54 4.81
C TYR A 57 -19.51 -1.36 5.49
N LEU A 58 -18.24 -0.99 5.27
CA LEU A 58 -17.08 -1.69 5.83
C LEU A 58 -17.08 -1.64 7.38
N GLN A 59 -17.44 -0.50 7.95
CA GLN A 59 -17.61 -0.36 9.41
C GLN A 59 -18.72 -1.29 9.94
N ARG A 60 -19.89 -1.36 9.28
CA ARG A 60 -20.98 -2.27 9.68
C ARG A 60 -20.62 -3.75 9.53
N LEU A 61 -19.74 -4.07 8.58
CA LEU A 61 -19.21 -5.42 8.40
C LEU A 61 -18.30 -5.84 9.57
N GLY A 62 -17.79 -4.89 10.37
CA GLY A 62 -16.91 -5.14 11.50
C GLY A 62 -15.43 -5.17 11.12
N VAL A 63 -15.04 -4.43 10.08
CA VAL A 63 -13.65 -4.31 9.65
C VAL A 63 -12.89 -3.39 10.59
N ASP A 64 -11.67 -3.79 10.99
CA ASP A 64 -10.77 -2.96 11.81
C ASP A 64 -9.70 -2.27 10.97
N LEU A 65 -9.28 -2.90 9.87
CA LEU A 65 -8.20 -2.41 9.00
C LEU A 65 -8.49 -2.68 7.52
N LEU A 66 -8.38 -1.63 6.71
CA LEU A 66 -8.36 -1.71 5.26
C LEU A 66 -6.92 -1.92 4.78
N TRP A 67 -6.72 -2.89 3.90
CA TRP A 67 -5.48 -3.07 3.16
C TRP A 67 -5.73 -2.74 1.70
N LEU A 68 -5.14 -1.65 1.22
CA LEU A 68 -5.22 -1.28 -0.19
C LEU A 68 -4.11 -1.97 -0.97
N SER A 69 -4.49 -2.68 -2.03
CA SER A 69 -3.58 -2.98 -3.14
C SER A 69 -3.06 -1.67 -3.76
N PRO A 70 -1.98 -1.67 -4.55
CA PRO A 70 -1.32 -0.45 -5.02
C PRO A 70 -2.26 0.58 -5.68
N VAL A 71 -2.10 1.84 -5.28
CA VAL A 71 -2.76 3.02 -5.89
C VAL A 71 -1.75 4.07 -6.36
N TYR A 72 -0.46 3.75 -6.32
CA TYR A 72 0.62 4.64 -6.72
C TYR A 72 0.63 4.88 -8.23
N ASP A 73 1.27 5.98 -8.66
CA ASP A 73 1.54 6.19 -10.09
C ASP A 73 2.37 5.03 -10.68
N SER A 74 1.91 4.51 -11.82
CA SER A 74 2.31 3.25 -12.42
C SER A 74 1.87 3.20 -13.89
N PRO A 75 2.64 2.57 -14.80
CA PRO A 75 2.18 2.26 -16.15
C PRO A 75 1.07 1.20 -16.21
N ASN A 76 0.86 0.45 -15.12
CA ASN A 76 -0.10 -0.67 -14.99
C ASN A 76 0.24 -1.92 -15.83
N ASP A 77 1.51 -2.17 -16.13
CA ASP A 77 1.91 -3.44 -16.77
C ASP A 77 1.66 -4.65 -15.84
N ASP A 78 1.70 -4.44 -14.51
CA ASP A 78 1.32 -5.41 -13.48
C ASP A 78 0.26 -4.83 -12.53
N ASN A 79 -0.71 -4.11 -13.10
CA ASN A 79 -1.85 -3.54 -12.36
C ASN A 79 -1.47 -2.72 -11.11
N GLY A 80 -0.39 -1.94 -11.19
CA GLY A 80 0.02 -1.02 -10.12
C GLY A 80 1.16 -1.53 -9.25
N TYR A 81 1.59 -2.79 -9.40
CA TYR A 81 2.78 -3.31 -8.74
C TYR A 81 4.09 -2.82 -9.39
N ASP A 82 4.02 -2.35 -10.64
CA ASP A 82 5.07 -1.67 -11.39
C ASP A 82 5.07 -0.15 -11.11
N ILE A 83 5.58 0.27 -9.95
CA ILE A 83 5.49 1.67 -9.49
C ILE A 83 6.49 2.57 -10.24
N ARG A 84 5.99 3.69 -10.78
CA ARG A 84 6.76 4.77 -11.43
C ARG A 84 7.06 5.94 -10.49
N ASP A 85 6.13 6.29 -9.59
CA ASP A 85 6.37 7.26 -8.53
C ASP A 85 5.67 6.88 -7.22
N TYR A 86 6.47 6.52 -6.22
CA TYR A 86 6.02 6.17 -4.87
C TYR A 86 5.34 7.30 -4.09
N ARG A 87 5.41 8.55 -4.59
CA ARG A 87 4.85 9.74 -3.93
C ARG A 87 3.64 10.32 -4.66
N ALA A 88 3.18 9.69 -5.72
CA ALA A 88 2.01 10.10 -6.47
C ALA A 88 0.94 9.00 -6.43
N ILE A 89 -0.32 9.42 -6.55
CA ILE A 89 -1.47 8.52 -6.75
C ILE A 89 -1.71 8.43 -8.26
N HIS A 90 -2.07 7.23 -8.74
CA HIS A 90 -2.43 7.03 -10.13
C HIS A 90 -3.70 7.82 -10.48
N GLU A 91 -3.69 8.52 -11.62
CA GLU A 91 -4.79 9.40 -12.01
C GLU A 91 -6.15 8.70 -12.15
N GLU A 92 -6.16 7.42 -12.54
CA GLU A 92 -7.39 6.60 -12.60
C GLU A 92 -8.04 6.36 -11.21
N PHE A 93 -7.28 6.46 -10.12
CA PHE A 93 -7.81 6.27 -8.77
C PHE A 93 -8.20 7.59 -8.08
N GLY A 94 -7.62 8.71 -8.51
CA GLY A 94 -7.88 10.02 -7.95
C GLY A 94 -6.63 10.84 -7.70
N THR A 95 -6.73 11.80 -6.76
CA THR A 95 -5.64 12.72 -6.40
C THR A 95 -5.04 12.41 -5.04
N MET A 96 -3.92 13.08 -4.72
CA MET A 96 -3.33 12.98 -3.37
C MET A 96 -4.27 13.52 -2.29
N GLU A 97 -5.00 14.61 -2.58
CA GLU A 97 -5.99 15.18 -1.67
C GLU A 97 -7.13 14.18 -1.38
N GLU A 98 -7.54 13.38 -2.37
CA GLU A 98 -8.55 12.34 -2.19
C GLU A 98 -8.03 11.16 -1.37
N MET A 99 -6.74 10.82 -1.50
CA MET A 99 -6.08 9.83 -0.64
C MET A 99 -5.99 10.32 0.80
N GLU A 100 -5.59 11.58 1.02
CA GLU A 100 -5.59 12.20 2.35
C GLU A 100 -6.98 12.18 2.99
N ALA A 101 -8.01 12.55 2.22
CA ALA A 101 -9.40 12.49 2.67
C ALA A 101 -9.83 11.06 3.02
N LEU A 102 -9.47 10.05 2.21
CA LEU A 102 -9.75 8.65 2.52
C LEU A 102 -9.09 8.22 3.85
N ILE A 103 -7.83 8.57 4.08
CA ILE A 103 -7.12 8.25 5.32
C ILE A 103 -7.84 8.87 6.53
N GLU A 104 -8.21 10.15 6.45
CA GLU A 104 -8.93 10.86 7.51
C GLU A 104 -10.30 10.22 7.79
N GLU A 105 -11.08 9.93 6.76
CA GLU A 105 -12.41 9.34 6.89
C GLU A 105 -12.38 7.90 7.43
N VAL A 106 -11.39 7.10 7.03
CA VAL A 106 -11.15 5.75 7.57
C VAL A 106 -10.90 5.83 9.08
N HIS A 107 -10.02 6.74 9.51
CA HIS A 107 -9.75 6.95 10.93
C HIS A 107 -10.96 7.48 11.69
N ALA A 108 -11.75 8.39 11.10
CA ALA A 108 -13.00 8.87 11.69
C ALA A 108 -14.04 7.75 11.89
N CYS A 109 -14.01 6.72 11.05
CA CYS A 109 -14.82 5.52 11.22
C CYS A 109 -14.28 4.54 12.28
N GLY A 110 -13.16 4.85 12.94
CA GLY A 110 -12.50 3.97 13.90
C GLY A 110 -11.73 2.80 13.26
N MET A 111 -11.60 2.80 11.93
CA MET A 111 -10.82 1.83 11.18
C MET A 111 -9.40 2.35 10.94
N ARG A 112 -8.51 1.49 10.44
CA ARG A 112 -7.15 1.84 10.02
C ARG A 112 -6.96 1.56 8.53
N LEU A 113 -5.94 2.17 7.94
CA LEU A 113 -5.55 1.93 6.55
C LEU A 113 -4.08 1.53 6.48
N VAL A 114 -3.79 0.48 5.70
CA VAL A 114 -2.43 0.14 5.26
C VAL A 114 -2.41 0.10 3.74
N MET A 115 -1.29 0.54 3.18
CA MET A 115 -1.02 0.45 1.74
C MET A 115 -0.05 -0.70 1.49
N ASP A 116 -0.20 -1.36 0.34
CA ASP A 116 0.82 -2.25 -0.16
C ASP A 116 2.14 -1.50 -0.37
N LEU A 117 3.28 -2.12 -0.06
CA LEU A 117 4.61 -1.50 -0.21
C LEU A 117 5.48 -2.40 -1.09
N VAL A 118 5.54 -2.08 -2.38
CA VAL A 118 6.27 -2.84 -3.38
C VAL A 118 7.68 -2.28 -3.50
N VAL A 119 8.68 -2.90 -2.88
CA VAL A 119 10.07 -2.37 -2.84
C VAL A 119 11.11 -3.33 -3.40
N ASN A 120 10.68 -4.51 -3.84
CA ASN A 120 11.59 -5.46 -4.50
C ASN A 120 11.98 -4.99 -5.92
N HIS A 121 11.09 -4.28 -6.60
CA HIS A 121 11.27 -3.79 -7.97
C HIS A 121 10.56 -2.43 -8.15
N THR A 122 10.86 -1.74 -9.25
CA THR A 122 10.14 -0.56 -9.73
C THR A 122 9.75 -0.78 -11.19
N SER A 123 8.86 0.05 -11.74
CA SER A 123 8.70 0.16 -13.20
C SER A 123 10.03 0.56 -13.86
N ASP A 124 10.22 0.15 -15.12
CA ASP A 124 11.30 0.63 -16.00
C ASP A 124 11.09 2.11 -16.44
N GLU A 125 9.89 2.65 -16.28
CA GLU A 125 9.63 4.09 -16.40
C GLU A 125 10.05 4.88 -15.16
N HIS A 126 10.35 4.22 -14.04
CA HIS A 126 10.77 4.88 -12.80
C HIS A 126 12.05 5.69 -13.02
N ARG A 127 12.11 6.90 -12.44
CA ARG A 127 13.25 7.83 -12.60
C ARG A 127 14.61 7.15 -12.36
N TRP A 128 14.70 6.35 -11.29
CA TRP A 128 15.92 5.62 -10.94
C TRP A 128 16.35 4.67 -12.06
N PHE A 129 15.45 3.88 -12.63
CA PHE A 129 15.78 2.95 -13.70
C PHE A 129 16.21 3.69 -14.96
N ARG A 130 15.44 4.72 -15.38
CA ARG A 130 15.74 5.51 -16.57
C ARG A 130 17.12 6.19 -16.48
N GLU A 131 17.45 6.78 -15.33
CA GLU A 131 18.77 7.38 -15.11
C GLU A 131 19.88 6.32 -15.06
N ALA A 132 19.65 5.18 -14.39
CA ALA A 132 20.61 4.07 -14.31
C ALA A 132 20.89 3.39 -15.66
N ALA A 133 19.89 3.35 -16.56
CA ALA A 133 20.01 2.82 -17.91
C ALA A 133 20.76 3.79 -18.85
N ALA A 134 20.58 5.10 -18.64
CA ALA A 134 21.12 6.14 -19.51
C ALA A 134 22.62 6.44 -19.27
N SER A 135 23.17 6.11 -18.09
CA SER A 135 24.57 6.40 -17.78
C SER A 135 25.16 5.39 -16.79
N LEU A 136 26.38 4.93 -17.07
CA LEU A 136 27.17 4.10 -16.15
C LEU A 136 27.61 4.86 -14.89
N GLU A 137 27.69 6.19 -14.98
CA GLU A 137 28.05 7.09 -13.87
C GLU A 137 26.82 7.56 -13.06
N SER A 138 25.63 7.05 -13.39
CA SER A 138 24.41 7.41 -12.66
C SER A 138 24.53 7.03 -11.18
N PRO A 139 24.13 7.90 -10.24
CA PRO A 139 24.11 7.54 -8.82
C PRO A 139 23.15 6.39 -8.51
N TYR A 140 22.23 6.07 -9.43
CA TYR A 140 21.28 4.97 -9.32
C TYR A 140 21.74 3.69 -10.02
N ARG A 141 22.96 3.65 -10.58
CA ARG A 141 23.43 2.51 -11.38
C ARG A 141 23.32 1.20 -10.61
N GLU A 142 23.80 1.19 -9.38
CA GLU A 142 23.84 0.00 -8.50
C GLU A 142 22.49 -0.31 -7.82
N TYR A 143 21.41 0.43 -8.13
CA TYR A 143 20.07 0.09 -7.62
C TYR A 143 19.45 -1.11 -8.36
N TYR A 144 19.97 -1.45 -9.54
CA TYR A 144 19.47 -2.53 -10.39
C TYR A 144 20.59 -3.49 -10.77
N PHE A 145 20.22 -4.70 -11.18
CA PHE A 145 21.16 -5.72 -11.62
C PHE A 145 21.44 -5.60 -13.11
N TRP A 146 22.72 -5.50 -13.47
CA TRP A 146 23.15 -5.32 -14.86
C TRP A 146 24.18 -6.36 -15.25
N GLU A 147 23.96 -6.98 -16.41
CA GLU A 147 24.92 -7.89 -17.01
C GLU A 147 25.08 -7.61 -18.52
N ARG A 148 26.23 -8.00 -19.07
CA ARG A 148 26.51 -7.89 -20.52
C ARG A 148 25.90 -9.04 -21.31
N GLU A 149 25.98 -10.23 -20.73
CA GLU A 149 25.38 -11.45 -21.25
C GLU A 149 24.39 -12.01 -20.23
N LYS A 150 23.48 -12.88 -20.68
CA LYS A 150 22.51 -13.51 -19.78
C LYS A 150 23.26 -14.38 -18.75
N PRO A 151 23.21 -14.08 -17.45
CA PRO A 151 24.12 -14.69 -16.47
C PRO A 151 23.67 -16.07 -15.99
N ASN A 152 22.39 -16.39 -16.11
CA ASN A 152 21.82 -17.66 -15.66
C ASN A 152 20.51 -17.98 -16.40
N ASN A 153 19.89 -19.11 -16.06
CA ASN A 153 18.63 -19.60 -16.64
C ASN A 153 17.41 -19.36 -15.73
N TRP A 154 17.45 -18.34 -14.86
CA TRP A 154 16.34 -18.07 -13.95
C TRP A 154 15.08 -17.64 -14.71
N PRO A 155 13.91 -18.24 -14.41
CA PRO A 155 12.65 -17.84 -15.01
C PRO A 155 12.05 -16.62 -14.28
N SER A 156 11.32 -15.80 -15.03
CA SER A 156 10.45 -14.76 -14.45
C SER A 156 9.21 -15.40 -13.81
N PHE A 157 8.65 -14.74 -12.78
CA PHE A 157 7.38 -15.15 -12.18
C PHE A 157 6.20 -15.10 -13.17
N PHE A 158 6.25 -14.21 -14.15
CA PHE A 158 5.23 -14.09 -15.21
C PHE A 158 5.50 -15.01 -16.42
N GLY A 159 6.52 -15.87 -16.33
CA GLY A 159 6.97 -16.72 -17.42
C GLY A 159 8.03 -16.06 -18.32
N GLY A 160 8.76 -16.89 -19.06
CA GLY A 160 9.92 -16.43 -19.84
C GLY A 160 11.16 -16.20 -18.97
N ASP A 161 12.12 -15.44 -19.50
CA ASP A 161 13.40 -15.16 -18.87
C ASP A 161 13.31 -14.03 -17.83
N ALA A 162 14.01 -14.16 -16.70
CA ALA A 162 14.11 -13.09 -15.70
C ALA A 162 15.08 -11.95 -16.08
N TRP A 163 15.74 -12.04 -17.25
CA TRP A 163 16.71 -11.06 -17.75
C TRP A 163 16.25 -10.49 -19.07
N SER A 164 16.11 -9.17 -19.13
CA SER A 164 15.70 -8.44 -20.34
C SER A 164 16.83 -7.58 -20.88
N ARG A 165 16.94 -7.50 -22.22
CA ARG A 165 17.88 -6.58 -22.86
C ARG A 165 17.28 -5.18 -22.87
N VAL A 166 17.98 -4.21 -22.28
CA VAL A 166 17.60 -2.80 -22.34
C VAL A 166 18.13 -2.19 -23.64
N GLU A 167 17.22 -1.77 -24.52
CA GLU A 167 17.56 -1.07 -25.77
C GLU A 167 18.06 0.36 -25.49
N GLY A 168 19.00 0.86 -26.30
CA GLY A 168 19.49 2.24 -26.20
C GLY A 168 20.37 2.56 -24.99
N ARG A 169 20.79 1.54 -24.21
CA ARG A 169 21.73 1.71 -23.09
C ARG A 169 23.13 2.12 -23.56
N VAL A 170 23.84 2.84 -22.70
CA VAL A 170 25.28 3.04 -22.85
C VAL A 170 25.97 1.74 -22.44
N ASP A 171 26.69 1.12 -23.37
CA ASP A 171 27.43 -0.11 -23.09
C ASP A 171 28.71 0.19 -22.29
N ALA A 172 29.01 -0.72 -21.36
CA ALA A 172 30.35 -0.89 -20.78
C ALA A 172 31.05 -2.07 -21.47
#